data_AF-A0A7L3MIA0-F1
#
_entry.id   AF-A0A7L3MIA0-F1
#
_cell.length_a   1.000
_cell.length_b   1.000
_cell.length_c   1.000
_cell.angle_alpha   90.00
_cell.angle_beta   90.00
_cell.angle_gamma   90.00
#
_symmetry.space_group_name_H-M   'P 1'
#
loop_
_entity.id
_entity.type
_entity.pdbx_description
1 polymer ?
#
loop_
_entity_poly.entity_id
_entity_poly.type
_entity_poly.pdbx_seq_one_letter_code
_entity_poly.pdbx_strand_id
1 'polypeptide(L)' 'MPCPQGCPESLHELMKLCWKKDPDERPTFEYIQSFLEDYFTATEPQYQPGDNL' A
#
# COMPACT_ATOMS: atom_id res chain seq x y z
N MET A 1 2.14 10.51 8.65
CA MET A 1 2.53 11.07 7.34
C MET A 1 1.28 11.12 6.47
N PRO A 2 0.98 12.22 5.78
CA PRO A 2 -0.19 12.32 4.91
C PRO A 2 -0.05 11.41 3.67
N CYS A 3 -1.17 11.08 3.03
CA CYS A 3 -1.17 10.37 1.76
C CYS A 3 -0.60 11.27 0.65
N PRO A 4 0.37 10.81 -0.16
CA PRO A 4 0.84 11.55 -1.32
C PRO A 4 -0.28 11.79 -2.33
N GLN A 5 -0.22 12.90 -3.06
CA GLN A 5 -1.18 13.18 -4.12
C GLN A 5 -1.13 12.09 -5.21
N GLY A 6 -2.30 11.58 -5.59
CA GLY A 6 -2.45 10.50 -6.59
C GLY A 6 -2.26 9.10 -6.02
N CYS A 7 -1.62 8.94 -4.85
CA CYS A 7 -1.43 7.62 -4.26
C CYS A 7 -2.79 7.01 -3.90
N PRO A 8 -3.06 5.75 -4.29
CA PRO A 8 -4.28 5.09 -3.85
C PRO A 8 -4.27 4.90 -2.32
N GLU A 9 -5.46 4.97 -1.73
CA GLU A 9 -5.61 4.91 -0.27
C GLU A 9 -5.14 3.56 0.29
N SER A 10 -5.41 2.45 -0.40
CA SER A 10 -4.98 1.10 -0.01
C SER A 10 -3.46 0.96 0.11
N LEU A 11 -2.68 1.60 -0.78
CA LEU A 11 -1.21 1.64 -0.67
C LEU A 11 -0.75 2.51 0.50
N HIS A 12 -1.43 3.63 0.77
CA HIS A 12 -1.13 4.46 1.94
C HIS A 12 -1.45 3.74 3.26
N GLU A 13 -2.50 2.94 3.31
CA GLU A 13 -2.80 2.07 4.45
C GLU A 13 -1.65 1.08 4.71
N LEU A 14 -1.12 0.43 3.65
CA LEU A 14 0.06 -0.44 3.79
C LEU A 14 1.26 0.33 4.38
N MET A 15 1.52 1.55 3.91
CA MET A 15 2.59 2.38 4.47
C MET A 15 2.37 2.66 5.97
N LYS A 16 1.13 2.96 6.38
CA LYS A 16 0.79 3.18 7.79
C LYS A 16 1.00 1.91 8.64
N LEU A 17 0.75 0.72 8.09
CA LEU A 17 1.09 -0.55 8.76
C LEU A 17 2.60 -0.70 8.95
N CYS A 18 3.40 -0.37 7.93
CA CYS A 18 4.86 -0.41 8.02
C CYS A 18 5.43 0.61 9.04
N TRP A 19 4.70 1.71 9.30
CA TRP A 19 5.12 2.77 10.22
C TRP A 19 4.51 2.66 11.63
N LYS A 20 3.97 1.49 12.00
CA LYS A 20 3.51 1.25 13.37
C LYS A 20 4.64 1.51 14.38
N LYS A 21 4.27 2.20 15.47
CA LYS A 21 5.20 2.55 16.55
C LYS A 21 5.82 1.29 17.15
N ASP A 22 4.96 0.30 17.42
CA ASP A 22 5.37 -1.02 17.87
C ASP A 22 5.93 -1.83 16.68
N PRO A 23 7.20 -2.29 16.73
CA PRO A 23 7.77 -3.15 15.69
C PRO A 23 7.03 -4.47 15.48
N ASP A 24 6.42 -5.03 16.54
CA ASP A 24 5.77 -6.33 16.48
C ASP A 24 4.41 -6.27 15.76
N GLU A 25 3.83 -5.07 15.62
CA GLU A 25 2.61 -4.82 14.82
C GLU A 25 2.89 -4.60 13.32
N ARG A 26 4.17 -4.51 12.91
CA ARG A 26 4.52 -4.26 11.51
C ARG A 26 4.37 -5.54 10.68
N PRO A 27 3.95 -5.44 9.41
CA PRO A 27 3.84 -6.61 8.55
C PRO A 27 5.22 -7.21 8.26
N THR A 28 5.25 -8.50 7.96
CA THR A 28 6.44 -9.18 7.46
C THR A 28 6.72 -8.77 6.01
N PHE A 29 7.97 -8.92 5.58
CA PHE A 29 8.32 -8.70 4.17
C PHE A 29 7.58 -9.65 3.23
N GLU A 30 7.31 -10.88 3.66
CA GLU A 30 6.51 -11.85 2.89
C GLU A 30 5.10 -11.33 2.60
N TYR A 31 4.42 -10.77 3.61
CA TYR A 31 3.10 -10.16 3.42
C TYR A 31 3.16 -8.95 2.48
N ILE A 32 4.15 -8.06 2.68
CA ILE A 32 4.32 -6.87 1.84
C ILE A 32 4.53 -7.28 0.39
N GLN A 33 5.38 -8.28 0.14
CA GLN A 33 5.65 -8.78 -1.21
C GLN A 33 4.37 -9.32 -1.87
N SER A 34 3.67 -10.24 -1.22
CA SER A 34 2.44 -10.83 -1.76
C SER A 34 1.36 -9.77 -2.03
N PHE A 35 1.19 -8.80 -1.11
CA PHE A 35 0.24 -7.71 -1.31
C PHE A 35 0.56 -6.86 -2.55
N LEU A 36 1.83 -6.54 -2.76
CA LEU A 36 2.27 -5.71 -3.89
C LEU A 36 2.20 -6.46 -5.23
N GLU A 37 2.49 -7.77 -5.24
CA GLU A 37 2.37 -8.62 -6.43
C GLU A 37 0.90 -8.71 -6.91
N ASP A 38 -0.05 -8.80 -5.98
CA ASP A 38 -1.48 -8.92 -6.27
C ASP A 38 -2.22 -7.56 -6.32
N TYR A 39 -1.50 -6.44 -6.22
CA TYR A 39 -2.11 -5.15 -5.94
C TYR A 39 -3.12 -4.71 -7.02
N PHE A 40 -2.76 -4.82 -8.31
CA PHE A 40 -3.61 -4.38 -9.41
C PHE A 40 -4.65 -5.43 -9.86
N THR A 41 -4.59 -6.64 -9.32
CA THR A 41 -5.49 -7.74 -9.68
C THR A 41 -6.54 -8.01 -8.59
N ALA A 42 -6.14 -7.95 -7.32
CA ALA A 42 -6.97 -8.27 -6.18
C ALA A 42 -7.35 -7.06 -5.32
N THR A 43 -6.51 -6.02 -5.26
CA THR A 43 -6.71 -4.89 -4.33
C THR A 43 -7.28 -3.65 -5.01
N GLU A 44 -6.77 -3.27 -6.18
CA GLU A 44 -7.21 -2.12 -6.98
C GLU A 44 -7.53 -2.52 -8.42
N PRO A 45 -8.53 -3.39 -8.67
CA PRO A 45 -8.85 -3.89 -10.00
C PRO A 45 -9.37 -2.80 -10.97
N GLN A 46 -9.70 -1.61 -10.46
CA GLN A 46 -10.25 -0.50 -11.21
C GLN A 46 -9.27 0.66 -11.40
N TYR A 47 -8.00 0.47 -11.04
CA TYR A 47 -6.98 1.51 -11.16
C TYR A 47 -6.96 2.10 -12.58
N GLN A 48 -6.99 3.43 -12.67
CA GLN A 48 -6.77 4.19 -13.89
C GLN A 48 -5.50 5.03 -13.69
N PRO A 49 -4.53 4.98 -14.62
CA PRO A 49 -3.33 5.79 -14.52
C PRO A 49 -3.71 7.28 -14.60
N GLY A 50 -3.30 8.06 -13.60
CA GLY A 50 -3.46 9.51 -13.58
C GLY A 50 -2.22 10.21 -14.15
N ASP A 51 -2.34 11.46 -14.61
CA ASP A 51 -1.28 12.20 -15.31
C ASP A 51 0.03 12.40 -14.51
N ASN A 52 0.07 12.05 -13.23
CA ASN A 52 1.22 12.23 -12.33
C ASN A 52 1.70 10.92 -11.66
N LEU A 53 1.23 9.75 -12.11
CA LEU A 53 1.64 8.43 -11.61
C LEU A 53 1.95 7.44 -12.74
#